data_AF-A0A7C9K262-F1
#
_entry.id   AF-A0A7C9K262-F1
#
_cell.length_a   1.000
_cell.length_b   1.000
_cell.length_c   1.000
_cell.angle_alpha   90.00
_cell.angle_beta   90.00
_cell.angle_gamma   90.00
#
_symmetry.space_group_name_H-M   'P 1'
#
loop_
_entity.id
_entity.type
_entity.pdbx_description
1 polymer ?
#
loop_
_entity_poly.entity_id
_entity_poly.type
_entity_poly.pdbx_seq_one_letter_code
_entity_poly.pdbx_strand_id
1 'polypeptide(L)'
;MLIDAISYQLPEALISDEHRTLNDKDKLIILTPTSGEIIDSNFSSLPLFLNQGDLLIFNNSPFPATNKSHQQSEADLNNTSQVEPTARKHFSKELLQHLTEKGVKFCDITLHVGSESSELMSNSIDQKIFHQEQVYISSNTITEIKLAKAAGKRVIAVGTTPARAIESWANSGDIDKKQDFSQMVSLLIYPGYQWKMIDGLITHLHLPHSTLLLMVASLANRAHLLSAYQHAIKKHYLFGNYGDTMFIIG
;
A
#
# COMPACT_ATOMS: atom_id res chain seq x y z
N MET A 1 -15.13 15.60 7.61
CA MET A 1 -15.57 14.42 6.83
C MET A 1 -15.66 13.26 7.82
N LEU A 2 -16.87 12.80 8.14
CA LEU A 2 -17.06 11.79 9.19
C LEU A 2 -16.68 10.43 8.62
N ILE A 3 -15.64 9.82 9.19
CA ILE A 3 -15.20 8.44 8.93
C ILE A 3 -16.38 7.46 8.97
N ASP A 4 -17.40 7.76 9.78
CA ASP A 4 -18.63 6.99 9.89
C ASP A 4 -19.39 6.85 8.57
N ALA A 5 -19.25 7.82 7.67
CA ALA A 5 -19.87 7.75 6.36
C ALA A 5 -19.36 6.56 5.55
N ILE A 6 -18.14 6.06 5.77
CA ILE A 6 -17.60 4.90 5.03
C ILE A 6 -17.43 3.67 5.93
N SER A 7 -18.00 3.69 7.13
CA SER A 7 -17.92 2.56 8.05
C SER A 7 -18.89 1.43 7.67
N TYR A 8 -18.61 0.24 8.18
CA TYR A 8 -19.35 -0.99 7.95
C TYR A 8 -19.21 -1.92 9.17
N GLN A 9 -20.10 -2.91 9.28
CA GLN A 9 -20.03 -3.90 10.36
C GLN A 9 -19.09 -5.04 9.96
N LEU A 10 -18.03 -5.25 10.74
CA LEU A 10 -17.07 -6.33 10.55
C LEU A 10 -17.18 -7.32 11.71
N PRO A 11 -17.57 -8.60 11.46
CA PRO A 11 -17.48 -9.64 12.47
C PRO A 11 -16.04 -9.84 12.94
N GLU A 12 -15.80 -9.89 14.25
CA GLU A 12 -14.45 -10.08 14.82
C GLU A 12 -13.76 -11.34 14.30
N ALA A 13 -14.53 -12.41 14.05
CA ALA A 13 -14.03 -13.67 13.48
C ALA A 13 -13.43 -13.54 12.06
N LEU A 14 -13.61 -12.40 11.39
CA LEU A 14 -13.02 -12.10 10.08
C LEU A 14 -11.80 -11.17 10.18
N ILE A 15 -11.38 -10.77 11.37
CA ILE A 15 -10.12 -10.06 11.58
C ILE A 15 -9.00 -11.11 11.63
N SER A 16 -7.96 -10.94 10.81
CA SER A 16 -6.86 -11.90 10.77
C SER A 16 -6.04 -11.90 12.06
N ASP A 17 -5.58 -13.09 12.42
CA ASP A 17 -4.55 -13.31 13.44
C ASP A 17 -3.20 -12.71 12.98
N GLU A 18 -2.48 -12.06 13.91
CA GLU A 18 -1.16 -11.43 13.68
C GLU A 18 -0.01 -12.43 13.46
N HIS A 19 -0.24 -13.72 13.73
CA HIS A 19 0.70 -14.80 13.47
C HIS A 19 0.45 -15.50 12.13
N ARG A 20 -0.59 -15.10 11.38
CA ARG A 20 -0.86 -15.67 10.05
C ARG A 20 0.29 -15.41 9.09
N THR A 21 0.76 -16.47 8.43
CA THR A 21 1.77 -16.35 7.37
C THR A 21 1.10 -15.99 6.05
N LEU A 22 1.44 -14.81 5.53
CA LEU A 22 0.97 -14.33 4.22
C LEU A 22 1.67 -15.04 3.07
N ASN A 23 0.94 -15.34 2.01
CA ASN A 23 1.45 -16.01 0.82
C ASN A 23 0.58 -15.73 -0.43
N ASP A 24 1.01 -16.22 -1.58
CA ASP A 24 0.34 -15.98 -2.87
C ASP A 24 -0.95 -16.80 -3.08
N LYS A 25 -1.32 -17.70 -2.17
CA LYS A 25 -2.59 -18.42 -2.22
C LYS A 25 -3.71 -17.69 -1.49
N ASP A 26 -3.37 -16.63 -0.74
CA ASP A 26 -4.33 -15.79 -0.03
C ASP A 26 -5.35 -15.17 -1.00
N LYS A 27 -6.53 -14.81 -0.49
CA LYS A 27 -7.59 -14.31 -1.35
C LYS A 27 -7.25 -12.91 -1.85
N LEU A 28 -7.71 -12.62 -3.05
CA LEU A 28 -7.58 -11.33 -3.70
C LEU A 28 -8.95 -10.96 -4.29
N ILE A 29 -9.51 -9.85 -3.83
CA ILE A 29 -10.70 -9.26 -4.45
C ILE A 29 -10.27 -8.18 -5.44
N ILE A 30 -10.77 -8.23 -6.66
CA ILE A 30 -10.57 -7.17 -7.65
C ILE A 30 -11.77 -6.25 -7.63
N LEU A 31 -11.53 -4.94 -7.58
CA LEU A 31 -12.56 -3.92 -7.68
C LEU A 31 -12.25 -3.00 -8.85
N THR A 32 -13.20 -2.86 -9.77
CA THR A 32 -13.19 -1.82 -10.80
C THR A 32 -13.98 -0.61 -10.29
N PRO A 33 -13.33 0.52 -9.95
CA PRO A 33 -13.94 1.71 -9.36
C PRO A 33 -15.13 2.27 -10.11
N THR A 34 -15.06 2.27 -11.45
CA THR A 34 -16.02 2.93 -12.33
C THR A 34 -17.31 2.14 -12.48
N SER A 35 -17.21 0.82 -12.70
CA SER A 35 -18.36 -0.08 -12.88
C SER A 35 -18.88 -0.66 -11.56
N GLY A 36 -18.05 -0.73 -10.53
CA GLY A 36 -18.34 -1.46 -9.29
C GLY A 36 -18.26 -2.98 -9.46
N GLU A 37 -17.67 -3.46 -10.57
CA GLU A 37 -17.44 -4.88 -10.78
C GLU A 37 -16.50 -5.45 -9.71
N ILE A 38 -16.87 -6.61 -9.19
CA ILE A 38 -16.17 -7.33 -8.14
C ILE A 38 -15.83 -8.73 -8.66
N ILE A 39 -14.55 -9.10 -8.62
CA ILE A 39 -14.09 -10.44 -9.00
C ILE A 39 -13.39 -11.07 -7.81
N ASP A 40 -13.86 -12.26 -7.41
CA ASP A 40 -13.17 -13.13 -6.45
C ASP A 40 -11.99 -13.82 -7.15
N SER A 41 -10.81 -13.77 -6.54
CA SER A 41 -9.59 -14.37 -7.07
C SER A 41 -8.65 -14.80 -5.92
N ASN A 42 -7.51 -15.37 -6.29
CA ASN A 42 -6.37 -15.57 -5.40
C ASN A 42 -5.21 -14.67 -5.83
N PHE A 43 -4.30 -14.39 -4.91
CA PHE A 43 -3.17 -13.49 -5.15
C PHE A 43 -2.24 -13.99 -6.27
N SER A 44 -2.06 -15.30 -6.39
CA SER A 44 -1.29 -15.96 -7.46
C SER A 44 -1.86 -15.72 -8.86
N SER A 45 -3.13 -15.31 -8.95
CA SER A 45 -3.80 -14.94 -10.21
C SER A 45 -3.67 -13.45 -10.55
N LEU A 46 -2.94 -12.67 -9.74
CA LEU A 46 -2.61 -11.27 -10.03
C LEU A 46 -2.09 -11.01 -11.47
N PRO A 47 -1.29 -11.90 -12.11
CA PRO A 47 -0.84 -11.67 -13.48
C PRO A 47 -1.97 -11.58 -14.52
N LEU A 48 -3.18 -12.06 -14.22
CA LEU A 48 -4.35 -11.93 -15.10
C LEU A 48 -4.88 -10.48 -15.16
N PHE A 49 -4.62 -9.69 -14.12
CA PHE A 49 -5.13 -8.33 -13.97
C PHE A 49 -4.08 -7.26 -14.29
N LEU A 50 -2.87 -7.69 -14.65
CA LEU A 50 -1.74 -6.84 -15.03
C LEU A 50 -1.45 -6.96 -16.52
N ASN A 51 -0.89 -5.90 -17.09
CA ASN A 51 -0.52 -5.78 -18.49
C ASN A 51 0.99 -5.59 -18.62
N GLN A 52 1.52 -5.93 -19.79
CA GLN A 52 2.92 -5.66 -20.11
C GLN A 52 3.22 -4.16 -20.00
N GLY A 53 4.26 -3.83 -19.24
CA GLY A 53 4.72 -2.47 -18.99
C GLY A 53 4.06 -1.77 -17.81
N ASP A 54 3.07 -2.39 -17.13
CA ASP A 54 2.62 -1.86 -15.84
C ASP A 54 3.77 -1.79 -14.85
N LEU A 55 3.78 -0.77 -14.00
CA LEU A 55 4.80 -0.54 -12.99
C LEU A 55 4.23 -0.77 -11.60
N LEU A 56 4.75 -1.77 -10.89
CA LEU A 56 4.45 -2.02 -9.48
C LEU A 56 5.46 -1.30 -8.58
N ILE A 57 4.95 -0.51 -7.64
CA ILE A 57 5.75 0.24 -6.67
C ILE A 57 5.62 -0.41 -5.30
N PHE A 58 6.72 -0.94 -4.78
CA PHE A 58 6.74 -1.51 -3.45
C PHE A 58 7.34 -0.55 -2.42
N ASN A 59 6.97 -0.78 -1.16
CA ASN A 59 7.80 -0.34 -0.06
C ASN A 59 8.93 -1.37 0.14
N ASN A 60 10.16 -0.89 0.10
CA ASN A 60 11.31 -1.60 0.65
C ASN A 60 11.70 -0.82 1.89
N SER A 61 11.35 -1.29 3.08
CA SER A 61 11.91 -0.72 4.31
C SER A 61 13.34 -1.26 4.42
N PRO A 62 14.40 -0.50 4.10
CA PRO A 62 15.73 -0.94 4.48
C PRO A 62 15.72 -1.05 6.01
N PHE A 63 16.15 -2.19 6.53
CA PHE A 63 16.80 -2.19 7.84
C PHE A 63 17.81 -1.04 7.84
N PRO A 64 17.91 -0.23 8.92
CA PRO A 64 18.77 0.94 8.91
C PRO A 64 20.19 0.51 8.51
N ALA A 65 20.58 0.87 7.30
CA ALA A 65 21.96 0.78 6.84
C ALA A 65 22.72 1.82 7.65
N THR A 66 23.30 1.38 8.76
CA THR A 66 24.17 2.22 9.58
C THR A 66 25.42 2.55 8.78
N ASN A 67 25.44 3.75 8.22
CA ASN A 67 26.69 4.30 7.71
C ASN A 67 27.54 4.77 8.90
N LYS A 68 28.61 3.99 9.11
CA LYS A 68 29.93 4.33 9.67
C LYS A 68 30.21 4.02 11.15
N SER A 69 31.21 3.15 11.29
CA SER A 69 32.30 3.20 12.28
C SER A 69 31.89 3.26 13.75
N HIS A 70 31.31 2.18 14.27
CA HIS A 70 31.70 1.62 15.57
C HIS A 70 31.27 0.16 15.56
N GLN A 71 32.19 -0.73 15.96
CA GLN A 71 31.86 -2.14 16.21
C GLN A 71 30.74 -2.17 17.25
N GLN A 72 29.53 -2.58 16.85
CA GLN A 72 28.45 -2.93 17.77
C GLN A 72 28.24 -4.44 17.67
N SER A 73 28.23 -5.09 18.84
CA SER A 73 28.18 -6.54 19.01
C SER A 73 26.86 -7.13 18.54
N GLU A 74 26.90 -8.39 18.09
CA GLU A 74 25.75 -9.19 17.62
C GLU A 74 24.56 -9.26 18.60
N ALA A 75 24.71 -8.83 19.85
CA ALA A 75 23.64 -8.78 20.85
C ALA A 75 22.64 -7.63 20.66
N ASP A 76 22.96 -6.57 19.92
CA ASP A 76 22.07 -5.41 19.69
C ASP A 76 21.11 -5.62 18.49
N LEU A 77 21.25 -6.73 17.75
CA LEU A 77 20.40 -7.10 16.61
C LEU A 77 18.97 -7.54 17.00
N ASN A 78 18.70 -7.73 18.29
CA ASN A 78 17.43 -8.26 18.77
C ASN A 78 16.35 -7.21 19.06
N ASN A 79 16.66 -5.91 18.92
CA ASN A 79 15.63 -4.87 19.02
C ASN A 79 15.10 -4.53 17.63
N THR A 80 14.57 -5.54 16.94
CA THR A 80 13.84 -5.34 15.69
C THR A 80 12.58 -4.55 16.00
N SER A 81 12.54 -3.28 15.61
CA SER A 81 11.28 -2.58 15.40
C SER A 81 10.42 -3.46 14.49
N GLN A 82 9.30 -3.96 15.02
CA GLN A 82 8.37 -4.83 14.30
C GLN A 82 7.99 -4.17 12.97
N VAL A 83 8.45 -4.72 11.85
CA VAL A 83 8.01 -4.28 10.54
C VAL A 83 6.60 -4.82 10.33
N GLU A 84 5.61 -3.93 10.40
CA GLU A 84 4.21 -4.26 10.09
C GLU A 84 4.14 -5.00 8.73
N PRO A 85 3.28 -6.02 8.59
CA PRO A 85 3.12 -6.73 7.33
C PRO A 85 2.61 -5.78 6.26
N THR A 86 3.33 -5.78 5.14
CA THR A 86 2.89 -5.06 3.95
C THR A 86 2.25 -6.04 2.98
N ALA A 87 1.38 -5.54 2.09
CA ALA A 87 0.80 -6.34 1.01
C ALA A 87 1.88 -7.01 0.11
N ARG A 88 3.12 -6.51 0.14
CA ARG A 88 4.29 -7.15 -0.49
C ARG A 88 4.53 -8.59 -0.02
N LYS A 89 4.18 -8.94 1.23
CA LYS A 89 4.42 -10.29 1.78
C LYS A 89 3.61 -11.40 1.08
N HIS A 90 2.57 -11.06 0.31
CA HIS A 90 1.85 -12.03 -0.53
C HIS A 90 2.60 -12.40 -1.81
N PHE A 91 3.65 -11.67 -2.20
CA PHE A 91 4.41 -11.95 -3.41
C PHE A 91 5.43 -13.06 -3.16
N SER A 92 5.15 -14.26 -3.67
CA SER A 92 6.13 -15.34 -3.76
C SER A 92 7.22 -15.02 -4.80
N LYS A 93 8.34 -15.73 -4.72
CA LYS A 93 9.42 -15.57 -5.70
C LYS A 93 8.96 -15.98 -7.10
N GLU A 94 8.17 -17.05 -7.16
CA GLU A 94 7.58 -17.61 -8.37
C GLU A 94 6.62 -16.61 -9.01
N LEU A 95 5.78 -15.94 -8.21
CA LEU A 95 4.88 -14.90 -8.71
C LEU A 95 5.64 -13.69 -9.24
N LEU A 96 6.68 -13.22 -8.53
CA LEU A 96 7.53 -12.11 -9.00
C LEU A 96 8.23 -12.45 -10.32
N GLN A 97 8.70 -13.68 -10.47
CA GLN A 97 9.29 -14.16 -11.72
C GLN A 97 8.26 -14.18 -12.85
N HIS A 98 7.07 -14.75 -12.64
CA HIS A 98 6.00 -14.78 -13.64
C HIS A 98 5.65 -13.36 -14.13
N LEU A 99 5.49 -12.41 -13.19
CA LEU A 99 5.19 -11.03 -13.52
C LEU A 99 6.32 -10.37 -14.32
N THR A 100 7.58 -10.67 -14.00
CA THR A 100 8.75 -10.21 -14.76
C THR A 100 8.73 -10.74 -16.19
N GLU A 101 8.46 -12.04 -16.38
CA GLU A 101 8.38 -12.69 -17.69
C GLU A 101 7.24 -12.13 -18.53
N LYS A 102 6.10 -11.79 -17.90
CA LYS A 102 4.98 -11.07 -18.53
C LYS A 102 5.33 -9.63 -18.93
N GLY A 103 6.47 -9.10 -18.46
CA GLY A 103 6.96 -7.77 -18.76
C GLY A 103 6.37 -6.67 -17.86
N VAL A 104 5.88 -7.04 -16.67
CA VAL A 104 5.60 -6.07 -15.60
C VAL A 104 6.92 -5.53 -15.05
N LYS A 105 6.95 -4.24 -14.73
CA LYS A 105 8.11 -3.53 -14.18
C LYS A 105 7.93 -3.33 -12.68
N PHE A 106 9.05 -3.18 -11.98
CA PHE A 106 9.06 -3.00 -10.53
C PHE A 106 10.00 -1.88 -10.14
N CYS A 107 9.61 -1.11 -9.13
CA CYS A 107 10.50 -0.19 -8.45
C CYS A 107 10.17 -0.16 -6.96
N ASP A 108 11.14 0.30 -6.17
CA ASP A 108 11.00 0.44 -4.74
C ASP A 108 11.04 1.91 -4.34
N ILE A 109 10.31 2.22 -3.26
CA ILE A 109 10.59 3.35 -2.40
C ILE A 109 11.20 2.85 -1.10
N THR A 110 11.86 3.75 -0.38
CA THR A 110 12.46 3.47 0.92
C THR A 110 11.68 4.19 2.01
N LEU A 111 11.24 3.44 3.03
CA LEU A 111 10.78 4.02 4.28
C LEU A 111 11.92 4.03 5.30
N HIS A 112 12.31 5.22 5.76
CA HIS A 112 13.17 5.35 6.92
C HIS A 112 12.28 5.38 8.17
N VAL A 113 12.29 4.27 8.92
CA VAL A 113 11.65 4.24 10.24
C VAL A 113 12.50 5.11 11.16
N GLY A 114 12.04 6.32 11.43
CA GLY A 114 12.63 7.17 12.46
C GLY A 114 12.36 6.56 13.84
N SER A 115 13.28 6.76 14.78
CA SER A 115 13.22 6.34 16.19
C SER A 115 12.03 6.92 16.99
N GLU A 116 11.05 7.54 16.33
CA GLU A 116 9.85 8.14 16.93
C GLU A 116 8.57 7.36 16.60
N SER A 117 8.67 6.19 15.95
CA SER A 117 7.54 5.28 15.73
C SER A 117 7.21 4.45 16.98
N SER A 118 7.20 5.05 18.16
CA SER A 118 6.62 4.43 19.35
C SER A 118 5.10 4.60 19.28
N GLU A 119 4.42 3.46 19.17
CA GLU A 119 2.97 3.33 19.26
C GLU A 119 2.38 4.19 20.38
N LEU A 120 1.62 5.22 20.00
CA LEU A 120 0.61 5.77 20.88
C LEU A 120 -0.74 5.34 20.33
N MET A 121 -1.22 4.20 20.83
CA MET A 121 -2.63 3.80 20.80
C MET A 121 -3.45 4.87 21.52
N SER A 122 -3.77 5.96 20.81
CA SER A 122 -4.59 7.05 21.31
C SER A 122 -6.06 6.74 21.01
N ASN A 123 -6.82 6.42 22.08
CA ASN A 123 -8.27 6.20 22.04
C ASN A 123 -9.09 7.50 21.93
N SER A 124 -8.53 8.59 21.40
CA SER A 124 -9.24 9.86 21.21
C SER A 124 -9.02 10.45 19.81
N ILE A 125 -10.13 10.75 19.13
CA ILE A 125 -10.16 11.23 17.74
C ILE A 125 -9.62 12.66 17.63
N ASP A 126 -9.66 13.43 18.72
CA ASP A 126 -9.31 14.86 18.76
C ASP A 126 -7.81 15.16 18.76
N GLN A 127 -6.96 14.14 18.90
CA GLN A 127 -5.51 14.24 18.74
C GLN A 127 -4.98 13.03 17.97
N LYS A 128 -5.41 12.88 16.70
CA LYS A 128 -4.70 11.99 15.77
C LYS A 128 -3.34 12.60 15.48
N ILE A 129 -2.33 12.17 16.24
CA ILE A 129 -0.92 12.33 15.85
C ILE A 129 -0.81 11.75 14.44
N PHE A 130 -0.58 12.63 13.47
CA PHE A 130 -0.46 12.20 12.08
C PHE A 130 0.89 11.51 11.94
N HIS A 131 0.87 10.19 11.68
CA HIS A 131 2.09 9.43 11.40
C HIS A 131 2.81 10.08 10.21
N GLN A 132 3.94 10.72 10.52
CA GLN A 132 4.89 11.21 9.54
C GLN A 132 5.86 10.08 9.24
N GLU A 133 6.05 9.82 7.96
CA GLU A 133 6.95 8.79 7.47
C GLU A 133 8.08 9.47 6.71
N GLN A 134 9.33 9.25 7.10
CA GLN A 134 10.45 9.72 6.29
C GLN A 134 10.57 8.78 5.09
N VAL A 135 10.25 9.28 3.90
CA VAL A 135 10.33 8.49 2.66
C VAL A 135 11.46 8.98 1.80
N TYR A 136 12.11 8.04 1.12
CA TYR A 136 13.09 8.28 0.08
C TYR A 136 12.65 7.61 -1.22
N ILE A 137 12.62 8.39 -2.29
CA ILE A 137 12.32 7.94 -3.65
C ILE A 137 13.53 8.31 -4.51
N SER A 138 14.20 7.30 -5.07
CA SER A 138 15.34 7.53 -5.94
C SER A 138 14.93 8.24 -7.24
N SER A 139 15.84 9.02 -7.81
CA SER A 139 15.72 9.59 -9.15
C SER A 139 15.47 8.54 -10.23
N ASN A 140 15.97 7.32 -10.06
CA ASN A 140 15.66 6.19 -10.93
C ASN A 140 14.18 5.79 -10.84
N THR A 141 13.64 5.58 -9.64
CA THR A 141 12.22 5.29 -9.40
C THR A 141 11.32 6.39 -10.00
N ILE A 142 11.67 7.66 -9.77
CA ILE A 142 10.97 8.81 -10.37
C ILE A 142 11.00 8.74 -11.90
N THR A 143 12.14 8.39 -12.49
CA THR A 143 12.28 8.26 -13.94
C THR A 143 11.41 7.14 -14.50
N GLU A 144 11.40 5.97 -13.87
CA GLU A 144 10.55 4.84 -14.26
C GLU A 144 9.05 5.19 -14.19
N ILE A 145 8.61 5.88 -13.13
CA ILE A 145 7.22 6.34 -13.01
C ILE A 145 6.86 7.28 -14.16
N LYS A 146 7.73 8.25 -14.47
CA LYS A 146 7.52 9.18 -15.59
C LYS A 146 7.48 8.46 -16.94
N LEU A 147 8.36 7.50 -17.15
CA LEU A 147 8.40 6.70 -18.39
C LEU A 147 7.12 5.86 -18.53
N ALA A 148 6.66 5.22 -17.46
CA ALA A 148 5.40 4.48 -17.45
C ALA A 148 4.21 5.40 -17.81
N LYS A 149 4.12 6.57 -17.17
CA LYS A 149 3.06 7.56 -17.49
C LYS A 149 3.13 8.07 -18.92
N ALA A 150 4.31 8.43 -19.41
CA ALA A 150 4.50 8.89 -20.78
C ALA A 150 4.14 7.81 -21.82
N ALA A 151 4.34 6.53 -21.47
CA ALA A 151 3.97 5.38 -22.29
C ALA A 151 2.49 4.94 -22.13
N GLY A 152 1.68 5.67 -21.34
CA GLY A 152 0.28 5.33 -21.07
C GLY A 152 0.12 4.02 -20.28
N LYS A 153 1.14 3.62 -19.51
CA LYS A 153 1.14 2.43 -18.66
C LYS A 153 0.64 2.77 -17.26
N ARG A 154 0.09 1.77 -16.57
CA ARG A 154 -0.43 1.95 -15.22
C ARG A 154 0.71 1.92 -14.20
N VAL A 155 0.61 2.80 -13.22
CA VAL A 155 1.49 2.87 -12.06
C VAL A 155 0.70 2.43 -10.83
N ILE A 156 1.05 1.28 -10.27
CA ILE A 156 0.27 0.59 -9.25
C ILE A 156 1.08 0.53 -7.96
N ALA A 157 0.53 1.10 -6.89
CA ALA A 157 1.13 1.02 -5.57
C ALA A 157 0.79 -0.32 -4.88
N VAL A 158 1.79 -0.93 -4.27
CA VAL A 158 1.62 -2.11 -3.41
C VAL A 158 1.71 -1.66 -1.95
N GLY A 159 0.56 -1.31 -1.40
CA GLY A 159 0.39 -0.75 -0.07
C GLY A 159 0.11 0.76 -0.08
N THR A 160 -0.42 1.25 1.04
CA THR A 160 -0.80 2.65 1.23
C THR A 160 0.41 3.59 1.39
N THR A 161 1.49 3.13 2.02
CA THR A 161 2.73 3.91 2.15
C THR A 161 3.34 4.29 0.79
N PRO A 162 3.59 3.36 -0.16
CA PRO A 162 4.02 3.73 -1.51
C PRO A 162 3.10 4.73 -2.20
N ALA A 163 1.78 4.52 -2.14
CA ALA A 163 0.85 5.45 -2.75
C ALA A 163 0.94 6.86 -2.13
N ARG A 164 0.98 7.00 -0.80
CA ARG A 164 1.15 8.30 -0.13
C ARG A 164 2.47 8.97 -0.48
N ALA A 165 3.56 8.22 -0.52
CA ALA A 165 4.89 8.74 -0.84
C ALA A 165 4.95 9.30 -2.26
N ILE A 166 4.48 8.54 -3.25
CA ILE A 166 4.47 8.95 -4.66
C ILE A 166 3.55 10.14 -4.89
N GLU A 167 2.36 10.14 -4.28
CA GLU A 167 1.44 11.28 -4.38
C GLU A 167 1.97 12.54 -3.66
N SER A 168 2.69 12.37 -2.54
CA SER A 168 3.36 13.49 -1.87
C SER A 168 4.44 14.11 -2.75
N TRP A 169 5.25 13.28 -3.42
CA TRP A 169 6.21 13.75 -4.42
C TRP A 169 5.52 14.46 -5.59
N ALA A 170 4.43 13.89 -6.12
CA ALA A 170 3.66 14.51 -7.20
C ALA A 170 3.03 15.85 -6.80
N ASN A 171 2.82 16.08 -5.50
CA ASN A 171 2.30 17.32 -4.94
C ASN A 171 3.37 18.34 -4.55
N SER A 172 4.65 17.97 -4.48
CA SER A 172 5.71 18.89 -4.03
C SER A 172 6.06 19.99 -5.04
N GLY A 173 5.57 19.88 -6.29
CA GLY A 173 5.97 20.75 -7.40
C GLY A 173 7.33 20.38 -8.00
N ASP A 174 7.99 19.33 -7.52
CA ASP A 174 9.26 18.82 -8.06
C ASP A 174 9.06 17.76 -9.15
N ILE A 175 7.86 17.67 -9.70
CA ILE A 175 7.51 16.66 -10.71
C ILE A 175 8.45 16.72 -11.92
N ASP A 176 9.00 17.87 -12.28
CA ASP A 176 9.92 18.02 -13.41
C ASP A 176 11.39 17.83 -13.04
N LYS A 177 11.73 17.85 -11.75
CA LYS A 177 13.11 17.68 -11.30
C LYS A 177 13.51 16.21 -11.42
N LYS A 178 14.73 15.97 -11.92
CA LYS A 178 15.35 14.64 -11.97
C LYS A 178 16.31 14.47 -10.78
N GLN A 179 15.77 14.62 -9.58
CA GLN A 179 16.51 14.50 -8.34
C GLN A 179 15.81 13.52 -7.41
N ASP A 180 16.55 12.97 -6.48
CA ASP A 180 15.97 12.15 -5.41
C ASP A 180 14.98 12.99 -4.60
N PHE A 181 13.93 12.32 -4.11
CA PHE A 181 12.96 12.92 -3.20
C PHE A 181 13.11 12.29 -1.82
N SER A 182 13.46 13.09 -0.82
CA SER A 182 13.60 12.64 0.57
C SER A 182 12.92 13.63 1.51
N GLN A 183 11.77 13.26 2.07
CA GLN A 183 10.96 14.15 2.89
C GLN A 183 10.12 13.38 3.92
N MET A 184 9.75 14.07 5.00
CA MET A 184 8.69 13.62 5.90
C MET A 184 7.35 13.78 5.18
N VAL A 185 6.67 12.67 4.92
CA VAL A 185 5.34 12.69 4.30
C VAL A 185 4.25 12.50 5.33
N SER A 186 3.25 13.37 5.25
CA SER A 186 2.04 13.35 6.09
C SER A 186 0.77 13.54 5.26
N LEU A 187 0.86 13.38 3.93
CA LEU A 187 -0.26 13.59 3.01
C LEU A 187 -1.46 12.71 3.43
N LEU A 188 -2.59 13.38 3.65
CA LEU A 188 -3.87 12.75 3.93
C LEU A 188 -4.67 12.63 2.64
N ILE A 189 -5.00 11.41 2.26
CA ILE A 189 -5.76 11.10 1.05
C ILE A 189 -7.16 10.65 1.50
N TYR A 190 -8.19 11.28 0.95
CA TYR A 190 -9.60 11.05 1.30
C TYR A 190 -10.50 11.28 0.07
N PRO A 191 -11.78 10.85 0.10
CA PRO A 191 -12.70 11.01 -1.03
C PRO A 191 -12.74 12.45 -1.59
N GLY A 192 -12.55 12.57 -2.91
CA GLY A 192 -12.41 13.86 -3.60
C GLY A 192 -10.96 14.21 -3.97
N TYR A 193 -9.96 13.52 -3.40
CA TYR A 193 -8.57 13.63 -3.81
C TYR A 193 -8.38 13.26 -5.28
N GLN A 194 -7.59 14.04 -6.02
CA GLN A 194 -7.27 13.79 -7.42
C GLN A 194 -5.92 13.10 -7.52
N TRP A 195 -5.95 11.79 -7.78
CA TRP A 195 -4.76 10.97 -7.96
C TRP A 195 -3.97 11.43 -9.18
N LYS A 196 -2.68 11.72 -9.00
CA LYS A 196 -1.82 12.25 -10.06
C LYS A 196 -0.97 11.17 -10.70
N MET A 197 -0.48 10.24 -9.87
CA MET A 197 0.52 9.26 -10.26
C MET A 197 0.04 7.83 -10.09
N ILE A 198 -0.81 7.53 -9.10
CA ILE A 198 -1.26 6.16 -8.87
C ILE A 198 -2.52 5.87 -9.68
N ASP A 199 -2.46 4.84 -10.52
CA ASP A 199 -3.60 4.31 -11.29
C ASP A 199 -4.24 3.09 -10.63
N GLY A 200 -3.58 2.48 -9.64
CA GLY A 200 -4.14 1.34 -8.93
C GLY A 200 -3.47 1.08 -7.60
N LEU A 201 -4.18 0.40 -6.71
CA LEU A 201 -3.71 0.10 -5.36
C LEU A 201 -3.98 -1.36 -5.02
N ILE A 202 -2.91 -2.08 -4.69
CA ILE A 202 -2.96 -3.40 -4.06
C ILE A 202 -2.74 -3.19 -2.56
N THR A 203 -3.74 -3.51 -1.73
CA THR A 203 -3.68 -3.30 -0.28
C THR A 203 -4.48 -4.37 0.46
N HIS A 204 -4.31 -4.47 1.77
CA HIS A 204 -5.18 -5.29 2.61
C HIS A 204 -6.59 -4.71 2.73
N LEU A 205 -7.55 -5.55 3.12
CA LEU A 205 -8.87 -5.10 3.50
C LEU A 205 -8.81 -4.40 4.88
N HIS A 206 -8.90 -3.08 4.89
CA HIS A 206 -8.73 -2.27 6.11
C HIS A 206 -9.93 -2.28 7.04
N LEU A 207 -9.68 -2.19 8.34
CA LEU A 207 -10.72 -2.18 9.38
C LEU A 207 -11.67 -0.96 9.28
N PRO A 208 -12.92 -1.09 9.76
CA PRO A 208 -13.83 0.04 9.86
C PRO A 208 -13.23 1.14 10.74
N HIS A 209 -13.66 2.37 10.47
CA HIS A 209 -13.18 3.58 11.14
C HIS A 209 -11.68 3.93 11.00
N SER A 210 -10.93 3.26 10.11
CA SER A 210 -9.52 3.55 9.86
C SER A 210 -9.29 4.69 8.85
N THR A 211 -8.15 5.39 8.98
CA THR A 211 -7.71 6.40 8.00
C THR A 211 -7.29 5.77 6.67
N LEU A 212 -6.80 4.52 6.68
CA LEU A 212 -6.50 3.77 5.48
C LEU A 212 -7.76 3.49 4.64
N LEU A 213 -8.90 3.24 5.29
CA LEU A 213 -10.18 3.11 4.60
C LEU A 213 -10.59 4.39 3.86
N LEU A 214 -10.29 5.59 4.40
CA LEU A 214 -10.52 6.86 3.70
C LEU A 214 -9.70 6.96 2.41
N MET A 215 -8.43 6.55 2.47
CA MET A 215 -7.54 6.56 1.31
C MET A 215 -8.04 5.59 0.23
N VAL A 216 -8.40 4.37 0.60
CA VAL A 216 -8.98 3.39 -0.31
C VAL A 216 -10.30 3.91 -0.91
N ALA A 217 -11.14 4.56 -0.10
CA ALA A 217 -12.38 5.22 -0.55
C ALA A 217 -12.16 6.42 -1.47
N SER A 218 -10.92 6.93 -1.61
CA SER A 218 -10.62 7.98 -2.58
C SER A 218 -10.33 7.45 -3.99
N LEU A 219 -10.02 6.14 -4.13
CA LEU A 219 -9.78 5.49 -5.42
C LEU A 219 -11.04 4.87 -6.02
N ALA A 220 -12.06 4.64 -5.20
CA ALA A 220 -13.29 3.99 -5.61
C ALA A 220 -14.51 4.85 -5.27
N ASN A 221 -15.58 4.71 -6.05
CA ASN A 221 -16.87 5.24 -5.62
C ASN A 221 -17.24 4.60 -4.27
N ARG A 222 -17.67 5.42 -3.31
CA ARG A 222 -18.06 4.97 -1.96
C ARG A 222 -19.02 3.78 -1.99
N ALA A 223 -20.04 3.81 -2.83
CA ALA A 223 -21.03 2.73 -2.90
C ALA A 223 -20.41 1.42 -3.41
N HIS A 224 -19.53 1.51 -4.41
CA HIS A 224 -18.82 0.35 -4.96
C HIS A 224 -17.85 -0.25 -3.93
N LEU A 225 -17.12 0.59 -3.19
CA LEU A 225 -16.22 0.12 -2.14
C LEU A 225 -16.97 -0.60 -1.02
N LEU A 226 -18.06 0.00 -0.52
CA LEU A 226 -18.88 -0.62 0.53
C LEU A 226 -19.50 -1.95 0.05
N SER A 227 -19.93 -2.02 -1.22
CA SER A 227 -20.41 -3.27 -1.83
C SER A 227 -19.31 -4.33 -1.88
N ALA A 228 -18.08 -3.97 -2.24
CA ALA A 228 -16.94 -4.88 -2.27
C ALA A 228 -16.60 -5.40 -0.86
N TYR A 229 -16.66 -4.55 0.16
CA TYR A 229 -16.43 -4.92 1.54
C TYR A 229 -17.53 -5.84 2.10
N GLN A 230 -18.80 -5.56 1.79
CA GLN A 230 -19.92 -6.44 2.14
C GLN A 230 -19.80 -7.81 1.45
N HIS A 231 -19.39 -7.83 0.19
CA HIS A 231 -19.10 -9.06 -0.54
C HIS A 231 -17.95 -9.85 0.12
N ALA A 232 -16.85 -9.16 0.47
CA ALA A 232 -15.71 -9.76 1.15
C ALA A 232 -16.11 -10.40 2.50
N ILE A 233 -16.95 -9.72 3.29
CA ILE A 233 -17.51 -10.27 4.53
C ILE A 233 -18.33 -11.53 4.26
N LYS A 234 -19.25 -11.48 3.29
CA LYS A 234 -20.10 -12.63 2.91
C LYS A 234 -19.29 -13.83 2.41
N LYS A 235 -18.13 -13.58 1.81
CA LYS A 235 -17.20 -14.60 1.28
C LYS A 235 -16.10 -14.99 2.26
N HIS A 236 -16.20 -14.53 3.52
CA HIS A 236 -15.25 -14.83 4.59
C HIS A 236 -13.80 -14.49 4.20
N TYR A 237 -13.59 -13.31 3.61
CA TYR A 237 -12.25 -12.74 3.50
C TYR A 237 -11.77 -12.31 4.89
N LEU A 238 -10.46 -12.41 5.11
CA LEU A 238 -9.81 -11.92 6.32
C LEU A 238 -9.41 -10.45 6.16
N PHE A 239 -9.60 -9.66 7.20
CA PHE A 239 -9.34 -8.22 7.26
C PHE A 239 -8.13 -7.91 8.15
N GLY A 240 -7.60 -6.69 8.02
CA GLY A 240 -6.44 -6.20 8.78
C GLY A 240 -5.10 -6.47 8.09
N ASN A 241 -4.00 -6.09 8.76
CA ASN A 241 -2.65 -6.10 8.19
C ASN A 241 -2.13 -7.51 7.83
N TYR A 242 -2.74 -8.56 8.39
CA TYR A 242 -2.39 -9.96 8.11
C TYR A 242 -3.49 -10.67 7.30
N GLY A 243 -4.48 -9.94 6.82
CA GLY A 243 -5.64 -10.47 6.12
C GLY A 243 -5.41 -10.78 4.65
N ASP A 244 -6.52 -10.89 3.93
CA ASP A 244 -6.56 -10.99 2.48
C ASP A 244 -6.43 -9.61 1.84
N THR A 245 -6.31 -9.59 0.52
CA THR A 245 -5.99 -8.37 -0.24
C THR A 245 -7.10 -7.95 -1.18
N MET A 246 -7.07 -6.67 -1.53
CA MET A 246 -7.86 -6.05 -2.57
C MET A 246 -6.93 -5.40 -3.60
N PHE A 247 -7.26 -5.53 -4.88
CA PHE A 247 -6.67 -4.74 -5.95
C PHE A 247 -7.74 -3.83 -6.55
N ILE A 248 -7.55 -2.52 -6.40
CA ILE A 248 -8.40 -1.49 -7.00
C ILE A 248 -7.75 -1.05 -8.31
N ILE A 249 -8.44 -1.29 -9.42
CA ILE A 249 -7.93 -1.05 -10.77
C ILE A 249 -8.54 0.22 -11.35
N GLY A 250 -7.79 1.32 -11.38
CA GLY A 250 -8.17 2.55 -12.08
C GLY A 250 -7.94 2.51 -13.58
#